data_AF-A0A817W8J5-F1
#
_entry.id   AF-A0A817W8J5-F1
#
_cell.length_a   1.000
_cell.length_b   1.000
_cell.length_c   1.000
_cell.angle_alpha   90.00
_cell.angle_beta   90.00
_cell.angle_gamma   90.00
#
_symmetry.space_group_name_H-M   'P 1'
#
loop_
_entity.id
_entity.type
_entity.pdbx_description
1 polymer ?
#
loop_
_entity_poly.entity_id
_entity_poly.type
_entity_poly.pdbx_seq_one_letter_code
_entity_poly.pdbx_strand_id
1 'polypeptide(L)'
;MSNTNTFSSSVQTYNPSEIPSNWLDCPRKSNIIAGKFIAFKTPLDDQYKTNISIAKRWTCNILIKHVKDEQKNLGLVIDLTNTNRYYRSDIEFIQKNIRYAKIPCQGHKEAPNDEQIHSFIRICYDFIKTNPNDIIGVHCTHGFNRTGFLICAYLCQQFDMRHEDIKIYINDAIDLFAKARSPGIYKQDYLDKLIEKFPMKNFISILAPLRPTWCLENKIVTLNENKRKYNEIDDQKPHKEFRQENSNHVFAVDLINVKPVCSQSIVDNIRLKCQQMCAWDRKSFPGSQPISMDYTNYQTIFLSPYMVSWKADGTRYMMLIESENNIYMLDRNNDVFQINCLQFPKDSNCTRHLINTLVDGEFVIDNDNGIKRYRYLVYDIVVYDNENVSQRSFKERLDIIRHSIVNVRNEAIVKGFIQKNLEPFSIRNKEFWELSTVSKLLSPAFQSQITHGCDGLVFQSVQNPYQSGRSTHVLKWKKDNTIDFRLKIHTGRRSQEKSALLFVNGKSKPYAFMRYSPELDQYDNQIIECSYHNGEWYFYRHRADKSYPTALATADGVTTAINRPITEAILCSFIEENIAFDNY
;
A
#
# COMPACT_ATOMS: atom_id res chain seq x y z
N MET A 1 45.16 -40.62 -25.31
CA MET A 1 46.10 -39.73 -24.61
C MET A 1 45.81 -38.31 -25.09
N SER A 2 44.81 -37.67 -24.50
CA SER A 2 44.94 -36.64 -23.44
C SER A 2 45.49 -35.30 -23.97
N ASN A 3 44.59 -34.47 -24.49
CA ASN A 3 44.82 -33.03 -24.68
C ASN A 3 44.27 -32.27 -23.46
N THR A 4 45.19 -31.65 -22.72
CA THR A 4 44.94 -30.76 -21.58
C THR A 4 44.56 -29.37 -22.08
N ASN A 5 43.34 -28.90 -21.76
CA ASN A 5 42.95 -27.50 -21.92
C ASN A 5 43.18 -26.75 -20.61
N THR A 6 44.12 -25.80 -20.63
CA THR A 6 44.37 -24.82 -19.57
C THR A 6 43.34 -23.69 -19.63
N PHE A 7 42.55 -23.53 -18.56
CA PHE A 7 41.69 -22.36 -18.35
C PHE A 7 42.52 -21.17 -17.85
N SER A 8 42.54 -20.06 -18.59
CA SER A 8 43.06 -18.77 -18.09
C SER A 8 41.99 -18.08 -17.23
N SER A 9 42.28 -17.90 -15.94
CA SER A 9 41.50 -17.06 -15.04
C SER A 9 41.82 -15.58 -15.28
N SER A 10 40.83 -14.81 -15.71
CA SER A 10 40.94 -13.35 -15.82
C SER A 10 40.84 -12.72 -14.43
N VAL A 11 41.96 -12.22 -13.93
CA VAL A 11 42.03 -11.39 -12.71
C VAL A 11 41.44 -10.01 -13.04
N GLN A 12 40.27 -9.68 -12.49
CA GLN A 12 39.68 -8.34 -12.58
C GLN A 12 40.55 -7.33 -11.82
N THR A 13 41.13 -6.38 -12.54
CA THR A 13 41.84 -5.23 -11.98
C THR A 13 40.83 -4.21 -11.44
N TYR A 14 40.71 -4.12 -10.11
CA TYR A 14 39.83 -3.12 -9.46
C TYR A 14 40.46 -1.72 -9.53
N ASN A 15 39.71 -0.75 -10.04
CA ASN A 15 40.11 0.66 -10.01
C ASN A 15 40.04 1.19 -8.55
N PRO A 16 41.13 1.73 -7.97
CA PRO A 16 41.17 2.13 -6.55
C PRO A 16 40.10 3.15 -6.15
N SER A 17 39.60 3.95 -7.09
CA SER A 17 38.69 5.09 -6.82
C SER A 17 37.27 4.88 -7.36
N GLU A 18 36.90 3.65 -7.70
CA GLU A 18 35.57 3.32 -8.21
C GLU A 18 34.52 3.24 -7.09
N ILE A 19 33.47 4.04 -7.19
CA ILE A 19 32.37 4.06 -6.22
C ILE A 19 31.65 2.69 -6.26
N PRO A 20 31.32 2.06 -5.12
CA PRO A 20 30.59 0.80 -5.13
C PRO A 20 29.27 0.92 -5.89
N SER A 21 28.92 -0.12 -6.64
CA SER A 21 27.65 -0.18 -7.36
C SER A 21 26.48 0.12 -6.43
N ASN A 22 25.53 0.93 -6.90
CA ASN A 22 24.31 1.28 -6.17
C ASN A 22 24.56 2.02 -4.83
N TRP A 23 25.73 2.64 -4.64
CA TRP A 23 26.07 3.33 -3.38
C TRP A 23 25.54 4.76 -3.31
N LEU A 24 25.50 5.49 -4.43
CA LEU A 24 25.14 6.92 -4.46
C LEU A 24 23.74 7.17 -3.90
N ASP A 25 22.76 6.41 -4.37
CA ASP A 25 21.34 6.57 -4.01
C ASP A 25 20.93 5.70 -2.80
N CYS A 26 21.85 4.89 -2.29
CA CYS A 26 21.65 4.17 -1.03
C CYS A 26 21.53 5.15 0.14
N PRO A 27 20.49 5.06 0.99
CA PRO A 27 20.33 5.93 2.16
C PRO A 27 21.53 5.83 3.11
N ARG A 28 21.94 6.95 3.72
CA ARG A 28 23.19 7.04 4.50
C ARG A 28 23.23 6.14 5.74
N LYS A 29 22.21 6.22 6.60
CA LYS A 29 22.15 5.55 7.92
C LYS A 29 20.73 5.16 8.33
N SER A 30 20.62 4.33 9.37
CA SER A 30 19.39 4.01 10.10
C SER A 30 19.10 5.08 11.17
N ASN A 31 17.93 4.96 11.79
CA ASN A 31 17.71 5.45 13.16
C ASN A 31 18.44 4.53 14.16
N ILE A 32 18.51 4.93 15.43
CA ILE A 32 19.11 4.10 16.48
C ILE A 32 18.28 2.82 16.68
N ILE A 33 18.93 1.67 16.58
CA ILE A 33 18.37 0.33 16.70
C ILE A 33 18.62 -0.17 18.14
N ALA A 34 17.55 -0.55 18.84
CA ALA A 34 17.59 -1.08 20.21
C ALA A 34 18.40 -0.21 21.20
N GLY A 35 18.40 1.12 20.99
CA GLY A 35 19.16 2.06 21.81
C GLY A 35 20.69 1.94 21.72
N LYS A 36 21.22 1.03 20.90
CA LYS A 36 22.64 0.64 20.91
C LYS A 36 23.34 0.64 19.57
N PHE A 37 22.61 0.43 18.47
CA PHE A 37 23.23 0.28 17.16
C PHE A 37 22.83 1.38 16.20
N ILE A 38 23.74 1.75 15.31
CA ILE A 38 23.44 2.53 14.11
C ILE A 38 23.98 1.80 12.89
N ALA A 39 23.10 1.45 11.97
CA ALA A 39 23.45 0.81 10.70
C ALA A 39 23.66 1.87 9.62
N PHE A 40 24.72 1.76 8.82
CA PHE A 40 24.98 2.74 7.76
C PHE A 40 25.64 2.12 6.52
N LYS A 41 25.58 2.82 5.38
CA LYS A 41 26.37 2.46 4.19
C LYS A 41 27.82 2.84 4.41
N THR A 42 28.76 2.11 3.81
CA THR A 42 30.19 2.41 3.99
C THR A 42 30.49 3.87 3.66
N PRO A 43 31.11 4.66 4.55
CA PRO A 43 31.62 5.97 4.18
C PRO A 43 32.71 5.84 3.11
N LEU A 44 32.89 6.90 2.33
CA LEU A 44 33.99 7.02 1.37
C LEU A 44 34.83 8.23 1.76
N ASP A 45 36.14 8.06 1.80
CA ASP A 45 37.10 9.10 2.13
C ASP A 45 37.45 9.97 0.91
N ASP A 46 38.40 10.88 1.11
CA ASP A 46 38.64 12.01 0.23
C ASP A 46 39.08 11.64 -1.19
N GLN A 47 39.66 10.45 -1.39
CA GLN A 47 40.01 9.93 -2.72
C GLN A 47 38.79 9.74 -3.64
N TYR A 48 37.56 9.66 -3.11
CA TYR A 48 36.34 9.57 -3.92
C TYR A 48 35.66 10.94 -4.17
N LYS A 49 36.18 12.05 -3.62
CA LYS A 49 35.53 13.38 -3.64
C LYS A 49 35.27 13.93 -5.05
N THR A 50 36.12 13.62 -6.02
CA THR A 50 35.99 14.07 -7.42
C THR A 50 34.86 13.35 -8.14
N ASN A 51 34.53 12.14 -7.70
CA ASN A 51 33.55 11.26 -8.35
C ASN A 51 32.15 11.38 -7.69
N ILE A 52 32.02 12.15 -6.61
CA ILE A 52 30.78 12.27 -5.82
C ILE A 52 30.41 13.75 -5.65
N SER A 53 29.21 14.11 -6.10
CA SER A 53 28.65 15.44 -5.88
C SER A 53 28.53 15.77 -4.39
N ILE A 54 28.71 17.04 -4.03
CA ILE A 54 28.73 17.51 -2.63
C ILE A 54 27.50 17.01 -1.86
N ALA A 55 26.31 17.09 -2.47
CA ALA A 55 25.04 16.66 -1.87
C ALA A 55 25.00 15.16 -1.54
N LYS A 56 25.71 14.31 -2.29
CA LYS A 56 25.73 12.84 -2.10
C LYS A 56 26.93 12.35 -1.28
N ARG A 57 27.84 13.23 -0.84
CA ARG A 57 29.00 12.84 -0.02
C ARG A 57 28.57 12.22 1.30
N TRP A 58 29.28 11.18 1.72
CA TRP A 58 29.07 10.48 2.97
C TRP A 58 30.43 9.98 3.47
N THR A 59 31.03 10.75 4.37
CA THR A 59 32.38 10.51 4.93
C THR A 59 32.29 10.11 6.40
N CYS A 60 33.36 9.56 6.97
CA CYS A 60 33.39 9.19 8.39
C CYS A 60 33.15 10.40 9.30
N ASN A 61 33.65 11.58 8.93
CA ASN A 61 33.38 12.83 9.66
C ASN A 61 31.90 13.23 9.64
N ILE A 62 31.21 13.05 8.51
CA ILE A 62 29.77 13.33 8.41
C ILE A 62 28.99 12.36 9.32
N LEU A 63 29.36 11.08 9.35
CA LEU A 63 28.77 10.10 10.27
C LEU A 63 28.97 10.51 11.74
N ILE A 64 30.20 10.80 12.16
CA ILE A 64 30.53 11.17 13.54
C ILE A 64 29.76 12.42 13.96
N LYS A 65 29.69 13.43 13.08
CA LYS A 65 28.93 14.65 13.31
C LYS A 65 27.44 14.34 13.50
N HIS A 66 26.83 13.55 12.62
CA HIS A 66 25.42 13.18 12.75
C HIS A 66 25.11 12.45 14.06
N VAL A 67 25.98 11.55 14.51
CA VAL A 67 25.78 10.85 15.79
C VAL A 67 25.84 11.83 16.96
N LYS A 68 26.77 12.79 16.93
CA LYS A 68 26.86 13.85 17.93
C LYS A 68 25.64 14.78 17.92
N ASP A 69 25.14 15.12 16.74
CA ASP A 69 23.93 15.97 16.58
C ASP A 69 22.68 15.28 17.18
N GLU A 70 22.65 13.94 17.20
CA GLU A 70 21.61 13.13 17.88
C GLU A 70 21.88 12.93 19.39
N GLN A 71 22.82 13.69 19.97
CA GLN A 71 23.20 13.61 21.39
C GLN A 71 23.65 12.20 21.81
N LYS A 72 24.35 11.49 20.92
CA LYS A 72 24.94 10.17 21.17
C LYS A 72 26.45 10.19 20.91
N ASN A 73 27.15 9.23 21.51
CA ASN A 73 28.58 9.01 21.30
C ASN A 73 28.82 7.72 20.52
N LEU A 74 29.49 7.82 19.37
CA LEU A 74 29.95 6.66 18.61
C LEU A 74 31.25 6.15 19.22
N GLY A 75 31.21 5.04 19.96
CA GLY A 75 32.42 4.53 20.64
C GLY A 75 33.06 3.31 19.96
N LEU A 76 32.34 2.62 19.07
CA LEU A 76 32.86 1.49 18.28
C LEU A 76 32.28 1.50 16.86
N VAL A 77 33.11 1.22 15.87
CA VAL A 77 32.71 0.92 14.49
C VAL A 77 33.11 -0.50 14.12
N ILE A 78 32.14 -1.27 13.60
CA ILE A 78 32.33 -2.61 13.07
C ILE A 78 32.13 -2.58 11.55
N ASP A 79 33.22 -2.83 10.82
CA ASP A 79 33.24 -2.89 9.35
C ASP A 79 33.12 -4.34 8.87
N LEU A 80 32.05 -4.62 8.11
CA LEU A 80 31.74 -5.93 7.57
C LEU A 80 32.20 -6.12 6.10
N THR A 81 32.91 -5.15 5.53
CA THR A 81 33.35 -5.19 4.15
C THR A 81 34.60 -6.05 3.98
N ASN A 82 34.63 -6.86 2.92
CA ASN A 82 35.83 -7.64 2.55
C ASN A 82 36.81 -6.82 1.68
N THR A 83 37.07 -5.57 2.07
CA THR A 83 38.03 -4.68 1.40
C THR A 83 38.41 -3.53 2.34
N ASN A 84 39.61 -2.96 2.18
CA ASN A 84 40.08 -1.80 2.94
C ASN A 84 40.11 -0.51 2.10
N ARG A 85 39.50 -0.52 0.91
CA ARG A 85 39.64 0.57 -0.07
C ARG A 85 38.78 1.82 0.20
N TYR A 86 37.85 1.77 1.15
CA TYR A 86 36.83 2.82 1.30
C TYR A 86 37.26 4.00 2.16
N TYR A 87 38.03 3.72 3.20
CA TYR A 87 38.57 4.71 4.11
C TYR A 87 39.69 4.10 4.96
N ARG A 88 40.54 4.95 5.53
CA ARG A 88 41.59 4.58 6.47
C ARG A 88 41.09 4.64 7.91
N SER A 89 40.84 3.48 8.53
CA SER A 89 40.21 3.39 9.86
C SER A 89 41.08 3.91 11.01
N ASP A 90 42.40 3.81 10.87
CA ASP A 90 43.39 4.37 11.79
C ASP A 90 43.20 5.89 11.96
N ILE A 91 43.00 6.60 10.86
CA ILE A 91 42.82 8.06 10.87
C ILE A 91 41.37 8.44 11.14
N GLU A 92 40.43 7.75 10.50
CA GLU A 92 39.03 8.18 10.53
C GLU A 92 38.32 7.88 11.84
N PHE A 93 38.78 6.86 12.59
CA PHE A 93 38.16 6.41 13.84
C PHE A 93 39.17 6.30 14.99
N ILE A 94 40.26 5.54 14.83
CA ILE A 94 41.16 5.21 15.96
C ILE A 94 41.81 6.47 16.54
N GLN A 95 42.37 7.35 15.71
CA GLN A 95 42.93 8.65 16.14
C GLN A 95 41.90 9.59 16.79
N LYS A 96 40.61 9.35 16.56
CA LYS A 96 39.50 10.11 17.16
C LYS A 96 38.92 9.42 18.41
N ASN A 97 39.66 8.46 18.98
CA ASN A 97 39.26 7.64 20.13
C ASN A 97 37.99 6.80 19.91
N ILE A 98 37.69 6.44 18.66
CA ILE A 98 36.59 5.53 18.33
C ILE A 98 37.20 4.16 18.02
N ARG A 99 36.80 3.13 18.78
CA ARG A 99 37.30 1.77 18.56
C ARG A 99 36.87 1.28 17.18
N TYR A 100 37.69 0.45 16.55
CA TYR A 100 37.42 -0.10 15.23
C TYR A 100 37.66 -1.60 15.21
N ALA A 101 36.71 -2.35 14.66
CA ALA A 101 36.82 -3.78 14.43
C ALA A 101 36.43 -4.12 13.00
N LYS A 102 37.16 -5.02 12.35
CA LYS A 102 36.83 -5.51 11.01
C LYS A 102 36.46 -6.98 11.06
N ILE A 103 35.29 -7.32 10.53
CA ILE A 103 34.79 -8.69 10.39
C ILE A 103 34.51 -8.92 8.90
N PRO A 104 35.50 -9.35 8.10
CA PRO A 104 35.37 -9.40 6.65
C PRO A 104 34.33 -10.46 6.24
N CYS A 105 33.17 -10.03 5.75
CA CYS A 105 32.15 -10.91 5.19
C CYS A 105 32.32 -11.02 3.68
N GLN A 106 32.40 -12.26 3.15
CA GLN A 106 32.53 -12.52 1.72
C GLN A 106 31.43 -11.83 0.90
N GLY A 107 31.75 -11.44 -0.33
CA GLY A 107 30.80 -10.84 -1.27
C GLY A 107 29.99 -11.91 -2.00
N HIS A 108 28.82 -11.53 -2.54
CA HIS A 108 27.91 -12.36 -3.36
C HIS A 108 27.17 -13.49 -2.62
N LYS A 109 25.87 -13.25 -2.33
CA LYS A 109 24.85 -14.26 -1.96
C LYS A 109 25.13 -15.17 -0.74
N GLU A 110 26.14 -14.85 0.06
CA GLU A 110 26.41 -15.57 1.30
C GLU A 110 26.13 -14.71 2.54
N ALA A 111 25.30 -15.23 3.44
CA ALA A 111 25.10 -14.66 4.77
C ALA A 111 26.29 -14.96 5.70
N PRO A 112 26.48 -14.18 6.78
CA PRO A 112 27.54 -14.40 7.75
C PRO A 112 27.55 -15.82 8.33
N ASN A 113 28.74 -16.38 8.54
CA ASN A 113 28.93 -17.71 9.12
C ASN A 113 29.00 -17.66 10.66
N ASP A 114 29.03 -18.83 11.31
CA ASP A 114 29.04 -18.95 12.77
C ASP A 114 30.19 -18.22 13.45
N GLU A 115 31.40 -18.27 12.88
CA GLU A 115 32.57 -17.59 13.41
C GLU A 115 32.40 -16.06 13.39
N GLN A 116 31.86 -15.52 12.29
CA GLN A 116 31.55 -14.09 12.15
C GLN A 116 30.46 -13.65 13.12
N ILE A 117 29.43 -14.49 13.32
CA ILE A 117 28.35 -14.24 14.27
C ILE A 117 28.90 -14.20 15.69
N HIS A 118 29.65 -15.22 16.11
CA HIS A 118 30.25 -15.28 17.44
C HIS A 118 31.22 -14.12 17.69
N SER A 119 32.05 -13.79 16.70
CA SER A 119 32.98 -12.67 16.79
C SER A 119 32.24 -11.34 16.95
N PHE A 120 31.20 -11.11 16.13
CA PHE A 120 30.37 -9.91 16.22
C PHE A 120 29.71 -9.79 17.60
N ILE A 121 29.16 -10.89 18.10
CA ILE A 121 28.46 -10.91 19.39
C ILE A 121 29.41 -10.62 20.55
N ARG A 122 30.57 -11.28 20.56
CA ARG A 122 31.61 -11.06 21.58
C ARG A 122 32.07 -9.60 21.60
N ILE A 123 32.40 -9.05 20.43
CA ILE A 123 32.86 -7.66 20.30
C ILE A 123 31.81 -6.67 20.83
N CYS A 124 30.54 -6.86 20.43
CA CYS A 124 29.45 -6.00 20.88
C CYS A 124 29.22 -6.12 22.39
N TYR A 125 29.23 -7.34 22.94
CA TYR A 125 29.03 -7.60 24.35
C TYR A 125 30.13 -6.94 25.21
N ASP A 126 31.40 -7.19 24.90
CA ASP A 126 32.54 -6.64 25.64
C ASP A 126 32.56 -5.12 25.59
N PHE A 127 32.22 -4.54 24.43
CA PHE A 127 32.13 -3.11 24.26
C PHE A 127 31.00 -2.50 25.10
N ILE A 128 29.77 -3.04 25.01
CA ILE A 128 28.60 -2.51 25.73
C ILE A 128 28.79 -2.64 27.24
N LYS A 129 29.42 -3.73 27.71
CA LYS A 129 29.74 -3.94 29.13
C LYS A 129 30.67 -2.85 29.68
N THR A 130 31.63 -2.39 28.87
CA THR A 130 32.62 -1.39 29.30
C THR A 130 32.23 0.06 28.95
N ASN A 131 31.31 0.26 28.00
CA ASN A 131 30.88 1.58 27.50
C ASN A 131 29.34 1.63 27.40
N PRO A 132 28.61 1.63 28.53
CA PRO A 132 27.15 1.51 28.55
C PRO A 132 26.39 2.72 27.98
N ASN A 133 27.04 3.87 27.79
CA ASN A 133 26.38 5.07 27.24
C ASN A 133 26.68 5.29 25.76
N ASP A 134 27.64 4.57 25.20
CA ASP A 134 28.05 4.71 23.80
C ASP A 134 27.27 3.76 22.90
N ILE A 135 27.19 4.13 21.61
CA ILE A 135 26.58 3.33 20.56
C ILE A 135 27.63 2.68 19.66
N ILE A 136 27.23 1.57 19.05
CA ILE A 136 28.02 0.80 18.07
C ILE A 136 27.53 1.12 16.66
N GLY A 137 28.45 1.59 15.83
CA GLY A 137 28.24 1.73 14.40
C GLY A 137 28.54 0.44 13.65
N VAL A 138 27.64 -0.02 12.79
CA VAL A 138 27.85 -1.23 11.98
C VAL A 138 27.56 -0.94 10.52
N HIS A 139 28.46 -1.33 9.63
CA HIS A 139 28.22 -1.19 8.19
C HIS A 139 28.75 -2.37 7.39
N CYS A 140 28.13 -2.58 6.24
CA CYS A 140 28.74 -3.30 5.11
C CYS A 140 28.85 -2.32 3.94
N THR A 141 28.80 -2.79 2.69
CA THR A 141 28.80 -1.87 1.53
C THR A 141 27.59 -0.92 1.57
N HIS A 142 26.37 -1.46 1.77
CA HIS A 142 25.12 -0.69 1.76
C HIS A 142 24.45 -0.56 3.13
N GLY A 143 24.86 -1.35 4.12
CA GLY A 143 24.31 -1.26 5.49
C GLY A 143 22.94 -1.89 5.70
N PHE A 144 22.60 -2.95 4.95
CA PHE A 144 21.30 -3.62 5.03
C PHE A 144 21.43 -5.11 5.34
N ASN A 145 21.71 -5.98 4.35
CA ASN A 145 21.59 -7.43 4.56
C ASN A 145 22.58 -8.01 5.59
N ARG A 146 23.90 -7.88 5.37
CA ARG A 146 24.94 -8.38 6.31
C ARG A 146 24.88 -7.67 7.67
N THR A 147 24.66 -6.35 7.63
CA THR A 147 24.54 -5.51 8.82
C THR A 147 23.33 -5.90 9.66
N GLY A 148 22.17 -6.00 9.04
CA GLY A 148 20.93 -6.43 9.68
C GLY A 148 21.04 -7.84 10.21
N PHE A 149 21.63 -8.76 9.45
CA PHE A 149 21.84 -10.14 9.89
C PHE A 149 22.59 -10.22 11.21
N LEU A 150 23.77 -9.58 11.31
CA LEU A 150 24.58 -9.64 12.53
C LEU A 150 23.94 -8.89 13.70
N ILE A 151 23.28 -7.75 13.45
CA ILE A 151 22.54 -7.02 14.49
C ILE A 151 21.38 -7.88 15.00
N CYS A 152 20.59 -8.52 14.13
CA CYS A 152 19.47 -9.37 14.54
C CYS A 152 19.97 -10.58 15.33
N ALA A 153 21.04 -11.24 14.87
CA ALA A 153 21.66 -12.36 15.59
C ALA A 153 22.12 -11.96 17.01
N TYR A 154 22.73 -10.77 17.15
CA TYR A 154 23.11 -10.24 18.46
C TYR A 154 21.90 -9.98 19.37
N LEU A 155 20.85 -9.36 18.83
CA LEU A 155 19.64 -9.06 19.60
C LEU A 155 18.97 -10.35 20.10
N CYS A 156 18.94 -11.42 19.31
CA CYS A 156 18.39 -12.69 19.78
C CYS A 156 19.26 -13.37 20.84
N GLN A 157 20.58 -13.30 20.70
CA GLN A 157 21.49 -14.05 21.56
C GLN A 157 21.85 -13.34 22.87
N GLN A 158 21.70 -12.01 22.95
CA GLN A 158 21.96 -11.26 24.19
C GLN A 158 20.96 -11.50 25.31
N PHE A 159 19.70 -11.82 25.00
CA PHE A 159 18.66 -11.97 26.02
C PHE A 159 18.61 -13.38 26.64
N ASP A 160 19.27 -14.37 26.05
CA ASP A 160 19.45 -15.70 26.66
C ASP A 160 20.54 -15.70 27.75
N MET A 161 21.49 -14.73 27.74
CA MET A 161 22.61 -14.69 28.69
C MET A 161 22.39 -13.80 29.93
N ARG A 162 21.27 -13.07 30.01
CA ARG A 162 21.02 -12.09 31.09
C ARG A 162 20.11 -12.56 32.22
N HIS A 163 19.50 -13.75 32.13
CA HIS A 163 18.52 -14.22 33.11
C HIS A 163 17.42 -13.17 33.41
N GLU A 164 16.99 -12.42 32.38
CA GLU A 164 15.85 -11.49 32.47
C GLU A 164 14.68 -12.08 31.68
N ASP A 165 13.45 -11.92 32.19
CA ASP A 165 12.20 -12.52 31.69
C ASP A 165 11.74 -12.05 30.29
N ILE A 166 12.59 -11.31 29.54
CA ILE A 166 12.24 -10.73 28.24
C ILE A 166 13.15 -11.33 27.16
N LYS A 167 12.63 -12.34 26.45
CA LYS A 167 13.28 -12.94 25.28
C LYS A 167 12.89 -12.18 24.00
N ILE A 168 13.87 -11.64 23.27
CA ILE A 168 13.64 -11.09 21.93
C ILE A 168 13.73 -12.23 20.91
N TYR A 169 12.62 -12.49 20.23
CA TYR A 169 12.56 -13.49 19.19
C TYR A 169 13.11 -12.96 17.86
N ILE A 170 13.49 -13.86 16.95
CA ILE A 170 14.17 -13.50 15.69
C ILE A 170 13.31 -12.62 14.78
N ASN A 171 12.00 -12.81 14.78
CA ASN A 171 11.04 -11.95 14.10
C ASN A 171 11.08 -10.51 14.66
N ASP A 172 11.08 -10.36 15.98
CA ASP A 172 11.09 -9.04 16.62
C ASP A 172 12.40 -8.30 16.33
N ALA A 173 13.52 -9.04 16.31
CA ALA A 173 14.81 -8.48 15.94
C ALA A 173 14.84 -8.01 14.47
N ILE A 174 14.27 -8.79 13.56
CA ILE A 174 14.14 -8.44 12.13
C ILE A 174 13.25 -7.20 11.96
N ASP A 175 12.10 -7.15 12.65
CA ASP A 175 11.15 -6.04 12.58
C ASP A 175 11.73 -4.75 13.18
N LEU A 176 12.44 -4.87 14.31
CA LEU A 176 13.12 -3.74 14.95
C LEU A 176 14.23 -3.19 14.06
N PHE A 177 14.98 -4.04 13.36
CA PHE A 177 15.93 -3.60 12.34
C PHE A 177 15.22 -2.94 11.15
N ALA A 178 14.14 -3.52 10.63
CA ALA A 178 13.40 -2.99 9.48
C ALA A 178 12.76 -1.62 9.76
N LYS A 179 12.20 -1.43 10.97
CA LYS A 179 11.62 -0.15 11.41
C LYS A 179 12.67 0.96 11.47
N ALA A 180 13.85 0.66 12.00
CA ALA A 180 14.93 1.64 12.10
C ALA A 180 15.70 1.83 10.78
N ARG A 181 15.72 0.83 9.90
CA ARG A 181 16.47 0.80 8.64
C ARG A 181 15.64 0.25 7.48
N SER A 182 14.58 0.96 7.12
CA SER A 182 13.64 0.53 6.06
C SER A 182 14.34 0.27 4.71
N PRO A 183 14.03 -0.85 4.02
CA PRO A 183 12.98 -1.83 4.33
C PRO A 183 13.44 -2.98 5.25
N GLY A 184 14.68 -2.95 5.75
CA GLY A 184 15.30 -4.05 6.50
C GLY A 184 16.17 -4.95 5.62
N ILE A 185 16.27 -6.23 5.99
CA ILE A 185 17.01 -7.24 5.21
C ILE A 185 16.15 -7.60 4.00
N TYR A 186 16.52 -7.13 2.80
CA TYR A 186 15.76 -7.28 1.56
C TYR A 186 16.21 -8.46 0.67
N LYS A 187 17.02 -9.36 1.23
CA LYS A 187 17.49 -10.57 0.56
C LYS A 187 17.02 -11.80 1.32
N GLN A 188 16.22 -12.63 0.67
CA GLN A 188 15.58 -13.80 1.26
C GLN A 188 16.59 -14.77 1.86
N ASP A 189 17.72 -15.00 1.18
CA ASP A 189 18.80 -15.88 1.62
C ASP A 189 19.40 -15.50 2.99
N TYR A 190 19.31 -14.23 3.39
CA TYR A 190 19.74 -13.78 4.71
C TYR A 190 18.68 -14.04 5.78
N LEU A 191 17.40 -13.85 5.45
CA LEU A 191 16.30 -14.11 6.37
C LEU A 191 16.17 -15.60 6.65
N ASP A 192 16.21 -16.44 5.61
CA ASP A 192 16.13 -17.90 5.73
C ASP A 192 17.22 -18.44 6.67
N LYS A 193 18.46 -17.95 6.52
CA LYS A 193 19.58 -18.33 7.38
C LYS A 193 19.46 -17.82 8.83
N LEU A 194 18.86 -16.65 9.06
CA LEU A 194 18.57 -16.19 10.43
C LEU A 194 17.56 -17.12 11.10
N ILE A 195 16.52 -17.50 10.36
CA ILE A 195 15.45 -18.36 10.84
C ILE A 195 15.97 -19.76 11.16
N GLU A 196 16.75 -20.33 10.23
CA GLU A 196 17.39 -21.64 10.40
C GLU A 196 18.23 -21.68 11.69
N LYS A 197 18.97 -20.59 11.95
CA LYS A 197 19.88 -20.50 13.09
C LYS A 197 19.17 -20.19 14.42
N PHE A 198 18.05 -19.47 14.39
CA PHE A 198 17.27 -19.10 15.57
C PHE A 198 15.83 -19.63 15.44
N PRO A 199 15.63 -20.96 15.48
CA PRO A 199 14.33 -21.58 15.21
C PRO A 199 13.32 -21.30 16.33
N MET A 200 12.04 -21.17 15.94
CA MET A 200 10.91 -21.02 16.86
C MET A 200 9.87 -22.13 16.67
N LYS A 201 9.15 -22.49 17.74
CA LYS A 201 7.95 -23.34 17.64
C LYS A 201 6.84 -22.52 16.97
N ASN A 202 6.15 -23.08 15.97
CA ASN A 202 5.10 -22.45 15.14
C ASN A 202 5.59 -21.35 14.17
N PHE A 203 6.67 -21.64 13.44
CA PHE A 203 7.31 -20.67 12.54
C PHE A 203 6.53 -20.37 11.25
N ILE A 204 6.34 -19.08 10.93
CA ILE A 204 5.78 -18.57 9.66
C ILE A 204 6.94 -18.02 8.83
N SER A 205 7.09 -18.48 7.58
CA SER A 205 8.08 -17.99 6.62
C SER A 205 8.08 -16.45 6.53
N ILE A 206 9.23 -15.81 6.77
CA ILE A 206 9.40 -14.35 6.62
C ILE A 206 9.90 -14.08 5.22
N LEU A 207 9.05 -13.49 4.38
CA LEU A 207 9.44 -13.07 3.03
C LEU A 207 10.19 -11.74 3.07
N ALA A 208 11.29 -11.67 2.32
CA ALA A 208 12.08 -10.47 2.16
C ALA A 208 11.24 -9.39 1.46
N PRO A 209 11.31 -8.13 1.93
CA PRO A 209 10.69 -7.00 1.25
C PRO A 209 11.29 -6.82 -0.15
N LEU A 210 10.54 -6.13 -1.02
CA LEU A 210 11.01 -5.78 -2.36
C LEU A 210 12.37 -5.08 -2.29
N ARG A 211 13.26 -5.44 -3.23
CA ARG A 211 14.57 -4.80 -3.32
C ARG A 211 14.39 -3.29 -3.48
N PRO A 212 15.09 -2.47 -2.66
CA PRO A 212 15.00 -1.03 -2.77
C PRO A 212 15.30 -0.55 -4.20
N THR A 213 14.64 0.51 -4.65
CA THR A 213 14.77 1.06 -6.01
C THR A 213 16.21 1.42 -6.36
N TRP A 214 17.02 1.85 -5.39
CA TRP A 214 18.45 2.13 -5.56
C TRP A 214 19.31 0.89 -5.85
N CYS A 215 18.80 -0.34 -5.67
CA CYS A 215 19.50 -1.59 -5.98
C CYS A 215 19.37 -2.06 -7.45
N LEU A 216 18.53 -1.40 -8.26
CA LEU A 216 18.23 -1.85 -9.61
C LEU A 216 19.31 -1.35 -10.59
N GLU A 217 20.09 -2.27 -11.15
CA GLU A 217 21.08 -1.94 -12.18
C GLU A 217 20.37 -1.42 -13.44
N ASN A 218 20.66 -0.17 -13.82
CA ASN A 218 20.44 0.33 -15.17
C ASN A 218 21.39 -0.40 -16.14
N LYS A 219 21.03 -1.60 -16.59
CA LYS A 219 21.67 -2.20 -17.77
C LYS A 219 21.18 -1.46 -19.02
N ILE A 220 21.77 -0.30 -19.28
CA ILE A 220 21.78 0.30 -20.60
C ILE A 220 22.67 -0.59 -21.46
N VAL A 221 22.05 -1.41 -22.30
CA VAL A 221 22.75 -2.06 -23.41
C VAL A 221 22.99 -0.96 -24.44
N THR A 222 24.25 -0.56 -24.60
CA THR A 222 24.73 0.34 -25.65
C THR A 222 24.40 -0.25 -27.03
N LEU A 223 23.39 0.32 -27.70
CA LEU A 223 23.23 0.19 -29.14
C LEU A 223 24.05 1.30 -29.78
N ASN A 224 24.97 0.88 -30.65
CA ASN A 224 25.76 1.79 -31.48
C ASN A 224 24.85 2.70 -32.31
N GLU A 225 25.36 3.91 -32.43
CA GLU A 225 24.83 5.10 -33.07
C GLU A 225 24.21 4.83 -34.45
N ASN A 226 23.05 5.44 -34.69
CA ASN A 226 22.92 6.33 -35.84
C ASN A 226 21.87 7.42 -35.59
N LYS A 227 22.38 8.65 -35.63
CA LYS A 227 21.74 9.94 -35.39
C LYS A 227 20.46 10.11 -36.22
N ARG A 228 19.43 10.70 -35.61
CA ARG A 228 18.78 11.92 -36.14
C ARG A 228 17.96 12.64 -35.07
N LYS A 229 18.45 13.85 -34.77
CA LYS A 229 17.87 15.01 -34.08
C LYS A 229 16.40 14.92 -33.68
N TYR A 230 16.13 15.01 -32.38
CA TYR A 230 15.01 15.78 -31.86
C TYR A 230 15.48 16.61 -30.66
N ASN A 231 15.05 17.87 -30.66
CA ASN A 231 15.47 18.92 -29.75
C ASN A 231 15.08 18.64 -28.31
N GLU A 232 15.91 19.16 -27.40
CA GLU A 232 15.67 19.26 -25.96
C GLU A 232 14.30 19.92 -25.67
N ILE A 233 13.45 19.21 -24.91
CA ILE A 233 12.33 19.82 -24.17
C ILE A 233 12.30 19.19 -22.78
N ASP A 234 12.75 19.98 -21.81
CA ASP A 234 12.29 20.13 -20.42
C ASP A 234 11.21 19.13 -19.93
N ASP A 235 11.63 18.12 -19.15
CA ASP A 235 10.78 17.10 -18.53
C ASP A 235 10.21 17.56 -17.16
N GLN A 236 9.56 18.72 -17.18
CA GLN A 236 8.64 19.17 -16.12
C GLN A 236 7.25 19.47 -16.70
N LYS A 237 6.53 18.44 -17.15
CA LYS A 237 5.06 18.52 -17.26
C LYS A 237 4.39 17.20 -16.83
N PRO A 238 3.24 17.29 -16.13
CA PRO A 238 2.48 16.12 -15.72
C PRO A 238 2.02 15.37 -16.96
N HIS A 239 2.21 14.05 -16.97
CA HIS A 239 1.70 13.18 -18.03
C HIS A 239 0.22 13.49 -18.26
N LYS A 240 -0.11 13.97 -19.47
CA LYS A 240 -1.49 13.96 -19.95
C LYS A 240 -1.96 12.51 -19.92
N GLU A 241 -2.92 12.23 -19.04
CA GLU A 241 -3.78 11.07 -19.13
C GLU A 241 -4.35 11.04 -20.55
N PHE A 242 -3.87 10.11 -21.37
CA PHE A 242 -4.49 9.81 -22.65
C PHE A 242 -5.88 9.23 -22.34
N ARG A 243 -6.89 10.10 -22.30
CA ARG A 243 -8.30 9.71 -22.47
C ARG A 243 -8.38 9.00 -23.82
N GLN A 244 -8.57 7.69 -23.83
CA GLN A 244 -9.15 7.05 -25.01
C GLN A 244 -10.56 7.63 -25.15
N GLU A 245 -10.82 8.35 -26.25
CA GLU A 245 -12.12 8.95 -26.59
C GLU A 245 -13.23 7.92 -26.91
N ASN A 246 -13.08 6.67 -26.48
CA ASN A 246 -14.02 5.58 -26.74
C ASN A 246 -14.49 4.89 -25.43
N SER A 247 -14.88 5.65 -24.41
CA SER A 247 -15.77 5.11 -23.38
C SER A 247 -17.17 5.62 -23.68
N ASN A 248 -18.07 4.74 -24.11
CA ASN A 248 -19.50 5.05 -24.00
C ASN A 248 -19.75 5.37 -22.51
N HIS A 249 -20.07 6.62 -22.19
CA HIS A 249 -20.38 7.08 -20.83
C HIS A 249 -21.70 6.47 -20.39
N VAL A 250 -21.67 5.19 -20.01
CA VAL A 250 -22.84 4.39 -19.69
C VAL A 250 -22.97 4.34 -18.18
N PHE A 251 -24.14 4.73 -17.69
CA PHE A 251 -24.49 4.53 -16.29
C PHE A 251 -24.48 3.03 -15.97
N ALA A 252 -24.39 2.65 -14.69
CA ALA A 252 -24.25 1.24 -14.30
C ALA A 252 -25.31 0.30 -14.93
N VAL A 253 -26.48 0.84 -15.26
CA VAL A 253 -27.57 0.22 -16.01
C VAL A 253 -28.26 1.26 -16.89
N ASP A 254 -28.88 0.83 -17.98
CA ASP A 254 -29.70 1.70 -18.81
C ASP A 254 -31.05 1.97 -18.12
N LEU A 255 -31.28 3.23 -17.73
CA LEU A 255 -32.48 3.68 -17.02
C LEU A 255 -33.05 4.91 -17.71
N ILE A 256 -34.35 4.88 -18.01
CA ILE A 256 -35.08 5.88 -18.79
C ILE A 256 -34.85 7.33 -18.29
N ASN A 257 -34.71 7.51 -16.98
CA ASN A 257 -34.57 8.82 -16.33
C ASN A 257 -33.14 9.15 -15.89
N VAL A 258 -32.14 8.38 -16.33
CA VAL A 258 -30.73 8.63 -16.05
C VAL A 258 -30.00 8.88 -17.37
N LYS A 259 -29.39 10.06 -17.51
CA LYS A 259 -28.75 10.47 -18.77
C LYS A 259 -27.32 10.92 -18.54
N PRO A 260 -26.34 10.49 -19.36
CA PRO A 260 -25.01 11.08 -19.32
C PRO A 260 -25.10 12.56 -19.71
N VAL A 261 -24.34 13.42 -19.02
CA VAL A 261 -24.26 14.84 -19.35
C VAL A 261 -23.21 15.04 -20.43
N CYS A 262 -23.65 15.39 -21.64
CA CYS A 262 -22.75 15.57 -22.78
C CYS A 262 -22.11 16.97 -22.85
N SER A 263 -22.68 17.97 -22.16
CA SER A 263 -22.16 19.33 -22.18
C SER A 263 -20.93 19.47 -21.29
N GLN A 264 -19.76 19.67 -21.91
CA GLN A 264 -18.48 19.75 -21.19
C GLN A 264 -18.46 20.89 -20.15
N SER A 265 -19.12 22.02 -20.41
CA SER A 265 -19.20 23.13 -19.46
C SER A 265 -20.00 22.78 -18.21
N ILE A 266 -21.10 22.04 -18.36
CA ILE A 266 -21.89 21.54 -17.23
C ILE A 266 -21.08 20.52 -16.46
N VAL A 267 -20.48 19.55 -17.16
CA VAL A 267 -19.61 18.53 -16.56
C VAL A 267 -18.49 19.15 -15.73
N ASP A 268 -17.79 20.14 -16.28
CA ASP A 268 -16.69 20.82 -15.59
C ASP A 268 -17.17 21.62 -14.38
N ASN A 269 -18.35 22.26 -14.46
CA ASN A 269 -18.95 22.96 -13.33
C ASN A 269 -19.31 22.00 -12.19
N ILE A 270 -20.00 20.90 -12.51
CA ILE A 270 -20.40 19.88 -11.52
C ILE A 270 -19.16 19.24 -10.87
N ARG A 271 -18.15 18.88 -11.67
CA ARG A 271 -16.87 18.37 -11.14
C ARG A 271 -16.20 19.37 -10.21
N LEU A 272 -16.12 20.65 -10.60
CA LEU A 272 -15.52 21.71 -9.79
C LEU A 272 -16.28 21.90 -8.47
N LYS A 273 -17.62 21.89 -8.49
CA LYS A 273 -18.44 21.97 -7.28
C LYS A 273 -18.16 20.81 -6.33
N CYS A 274 -18.18 19.57 -6.83
CA CYS A 274 -17.88 18.40 -6.01
C CYS A 274 -16.45 18.45 -5.45
N GLN A 275 -15.47 18.91 -6.24
CA GLN A 275 -14.09 19.10 -5.81
C GLN A 275 -13.98 20.13 -4.68
N GLN A 276 -14.65 21.29 -4.82
CA GLN A 276 -14.67 22.33 -3.80
C GLN A 276 -15.34 21.87 -2.50
N MET A 277 -16.50 21.21 -2.59
CA MET A 277 -17.21 20.64 -1.45
C MET A 277 -16.36 19.63 -0.66
N CYS A 278 -15.50 18.90 -1.38
CA CYS A 278 -14.58 17.91 -0.84
C CYS A 278 -13.20 18.45 -0.45
N ALA A 279 -12.93 19.76 -0.63
CA ALA A 279 -11.60 20.35 -0.51
C ALA A 279 -10.51 19.56 -1.30
N TRP A 280 -10.86 19.11 -2.51
CA TRP A 280 -10.02 18.30 -3.37
C TRP A 280 -9.43 19.13 -4.51
N ASP A 281 -8.11 19.18 -4.62
CA ASP A 281 -7.36 20.04 -5.54
C ASP A 281 -7.04 19.37 -6.90
N ARG A 282 -7.34 18.08 -7.05
CA ARG A 282 -7.02 17.32 -8.27
C ARG A 282 -8.22 17.17 -9.18
N LYS A 283 -7.94 16.97 -10.46
CA LYS A 283 -8.96 16.67 -11.48
C LYS A 283 -9.59 15.29 -11.36
N SER A 284 -9.06 14.42 -10.51
CA SER A 284 -9.55 13.06 -10.27
C SER A 284 -10.77 13.03 -9.34
N PHE A 285 -11.38 11.86 -9.20
CA PHE A 285 -12.55 11.66 -8.35
C PHE A 285 -12.26 11.98 -6.87
N PRO A 286 -13.08 12.83 -6.21
CA PRO A 286 -12.78 13.34 -4.87
C PRO A 286 -13.19 12.38 -3.74
N GLY A 287 -14.01 11.36 -4.00
CA GLY A 287 -14.54 10.48 -2.96
C GLY A 287 -13.47 9.66 -2.23
N SER A 288 -13.68 9.42 -0.93
CA SER A 288 -12.79 8.68 -0.02
C SER A 288 -12.48 7.26 -0.49
N GLN A 289 -11.22 6.89 -0.66
CA GLN A 289 -10.79 5.57 -1.14
C GLN A 289 -10.29 4.71 0.02
N PRO A 290 -11.01 3.62 0.39
CA PRO A 290 -10.60 2.74 1.48
C PRO A 290 -9.37 1.91 1.13
N ILE A 291 -8.51 1.71 2.13
CA ILE A 291 -7.34 0.82 2.05
C ILE A 291 -7.72 -0.60 2.48
N SER A 292 -7.01 -1.59 1.95
CA SER A 292 -7.21 -2.99 2.33
C SER A 292 -6.74 -3.23 3.77
N MET A 293 -7.53 -3.98 4.53
CA MET A 293 -7.15 -4.43 5.85
C MET A 293 -6.01 -5.45 5.75
N ASP A 294 -4.96 -5.25 6.55
CA ASP A 294 -3.79 -6.13 6.62
C ASP A 294 -3.24 -6.17 8.06
N TYR A 295 -2.23 -7.02 8.31
CA TYR A 295 -1.62 -7.17 9.65
C TYR A 295 -0.96 -5.90 10.20
N THR A 296 -0.69 -4.88 9.38
CA THR A 296 -0.10 -3.63 9.83
C THR A 296 -1.16 -2.65 10.33
N ASN A 297 -2.41 -2.78 9.85
CA ASN A 297 -3.47 -1.79 10.12
C ASN A 297 -4.71 -2.36 10.82
N TYR A 298 -4.94 -3.69 10.83
CA TYR A 298 -6.18 -4.26 11.37
C TYR A 298 -6.42 -3.91 12.84
N GLN A 299 -5.35 -3.75 13.64
CA GLN A 299 -5.44 -3.38 15.05
C GLN A 299 -6.02 -1.97 15.27
N THR A 300 -5.97 -1.11 14.25
CA THR A 300 -6.49 0.27 14.36
C THR A 300 -7.99 0.32 14.64
N ILE A 301 -8.75 -0.72 14.29
CA ILE A 301 -10.18 -0.79 14.58
C ILE A 301 -10.47 -0.89 16.09
N PHE A 302 -9.48 -1.26 16.92
CA PHE A 302 -9.57 -1.25 18.39
C PHE A 302 -8.90 -0.04 19.02
N LEU A 303 -7.85 0.49 18.39
CA LEU A 303 -7.16 1.68 18.90
C LEU A 303 -8.01 2.97 18.76
N SER A 304 -9.12 2.92 18.04
CA SER A 304 -10.04 4.04 17.86
C SER A 304 -11.46 3.52 17.64
N PRO A 305 -12.51 4.30 17.92
CA PRO A 305 -13.89 3.85 17.68
C PRO A 305 -14.17 3.69 16.19
N TYR A 306 -14.66 2.52 15.80
CA TYR A 306 -15.03 2.16 14.43
C TYR A 306 -16.45 1.61 14.37
N MET A 307 -17.11 1.84 13.24
CA MET A 307 -18.33 1.16 12.87
C MET A 307 -18.09 0.28 11.64
N VAL A 308 -18.87 -0.77 11.51
CA VAL A 308 -18.75 -1.77 10.45
C VAL A 308 -20.05 -1.91 9.67
N SER A 309 -19.91 -2.15 8.36
CA SER A 309 -21.01 -2.54 7.47
C SER A 309 -20.51 -3.59 6.48
N TRP A 310 -21.44 -4.22 5.76
CA TRP A 310 -21.08 -5.13 4.68
C TRP A 310 -20.53 -4.36 3.48
N LYS A 311 -19.61 -4.97 2.75
CA LYS A 311 -19.09 -4.39 1.51
C LYS A 311 -19.96 -4.87 0.34
N ALA A 312 -20.77 -3.95 -0.18
CA ALA A 312 -21.58 -4.22 -1.37
C ALA A 312 -20.70 -4.36 -2.61
N ASP A 313 -21.09 -5.26 -3.51
CA ASP A 313 -20.58 -5.35 -4.88
C ASP A 313 -21.50 -4.53 -5.78
N GLY A 314 -21.25 -3.23 -5.82
CA GLY A 314 -22.00 -2.26 -6.61
C GLY A 314 -21.09 -1.27 -7.32
N THR A 315 -21.71 -0.34 -8.03
CA THR A 315 -21.01 0.76 -8.69
C THR A 315 -21.05 2.00 -7.81
N ARG A 316 -19.88 2.46 -7.38
CA ARG A 316 -19.77 3.66 -6.55
C ARG A 316 -20.15 4.93 -7.32
N TYR A 317 -20.96 5.76 -6.68
CA TYR A 317 -21.25 7.12 -7.14
C TYR A 317 -21.27 8.11 -5.97
N MET A 318 -20.80 9.32 -6.20
CA MET A 318 -21.21 10.47 -5.39
C MET A 318 -22.43 11.12 -6.03
N MET A 319 -23.40 11.56 -5.22
CA MET A 319 -24.58 12.26 -5.70
C MET A 319 -24.56 13.72 -5.21
N LEU A 320 -24.58 14.65 -6.16
CA LEU A 320 -24.79 16.06 -5.93
C LEU A 320 -26.26 16.39 -6.13
N ILE A 321 -26.92 16.81 -5.07
CA ILE A 321 -28.26 17.40 -5.07
C ILE A 321 -28.04 18.90 -5.09
N GLU A 322 -27.99 19.49 -6.28
CA GLU A 322 -27.73 20.92 -6.46
C GLU A 322 -29.00 21.73 -6.18
N SER A 323 -30.13 21.30 -6.75
CA SER A 323 -31.47 21.85 -6.53
C SER A 323 -32.55 20.85 -6.98
N GLU A 324 -33.83 21.19 -6.86
CA GLU A 324 -34.99 20.31 -7.13
C GLU A 324 -34.93 19.48 -8.41
N ASN A 325 -34.54 20.07 -9.52
CA ASN A 325 -34.46 19.39 -10.82
C ASN A 325 -33.02 19.14 -11.30
N ASN A 326 -32.03 19.44 -10.45
CA ASN A 326 -30.61 19.35 -10.78
C ASN A 326 -29.95 18.38 -9.81
N ILE A 327 -30.07 17.09 -10.14
CA ILE A 327 -29.46 15.99 -9.38
C ILE A 327 -28.48 15.30 -10.31
N TYR A 328 -27.24 15.18 -9.84
CA TYR A 328 -26.15 14.61 -10.62
C TYR A 328 -25.47 13.49 -9.84
N MET A 329 -25.04 12.44 -10.55
CA MET A 329 -24.19 11.39 -10.00
C MET A 329 -22.86 11.36 -10.73
N LEU A 330 -21.77 11.21 -9.96
CA LEU A 330 -20.41 11.12 -10.46
C LEU A 330 -19.84 9.75 -10.15
N ASP A 331 -19.37 9.05 -11.17
CA ASP A 331 -18.71 7.75 -11.01
C ASP A 331 -17.21 7.89 -10.67
N ARG A 332 -16.50 6.77 -10.53
CA ARG A 332 -15.05 6.77 -10.26
C ARG A 332 -14.20 7.35 -11.39
N ASN A 333 -14.70 7.38 -12.62
CA ASN A 333 -14.04 7.97 -13.78
C ASN A 333 -14.31 9.48 -13.91
N ASN A 334 -15.04 10.07 -12.95
CA ASN A 334 -15.57 11.43 -12.99
C ASN A 334 -16.60 11.67 -14.10
N ASP A 335 -17.20 10.64 -14.66
CA ASP A 335 -18.30 10.80 -15.60
C ASP A 335 -19.56 11.24 -14.86
N VAL A 336 -20.29 12.18 -15.46
CA VAL A 336 -21.41 12.88 -14.81
C VAL A 336 -22.72 12.45 -15.45
N PHE A 337 -23.67 12.05 -14.62
CA PHE A 337 -24.99 11.59 -15.03
C PHE A 337 -26.06 12.47 -14.38
N GLN A 338 -27.00 12.99 -15.15
CA GLN A 338 -28.17 13.69 -14.64
C GLN A 338 -29.27 12.68 -14.31
N ILE A 339 -29.83 12.81 -13.11
CA ILE A 339 -30.92 11.99 -12.61
C ILE A 339 -32.21 12.83 -12.64
N ASN A 340 -33.18 12.37 -13.42
CA ASN A 340 -34.49 13.00 -13.52
C ASN A 340 -35.50 12.25 -12.63
N CYS A 341 -36.57 12.94 -12.25
CA CYS A 341 -37.70 12.37 -11.51
C CYS A 341 -37.35 11.79 -10.13
N LEU A 342 -36.25 12.26 -9.52
CA LEU A 342 -35.87 11.95 -8.15
C LEU A 342 -36.05 13.22 -7.31
N GLN A 343 -36.60 13.10 -6.10
CA GLN A 343 -36.86 14.27 -5.23
C GLN A 343 -36.21 14.11 -3.85
N PHE A 344 -35.72 15.21 -3.31
CA PHE A 344 -35.07 15.34 -2.01
C PHE A 344 -35.66 16.51 -1.20
N PRO A 345 -36.88 16.36 -0.68
CA PRO A 345 -37.53 17.40 0.10
C PRO A 345 -36.87 17.61 1.48
N LYS A 346 -36.99 18.82 2.03
CA LYS A 346 -36.52 19.17 3.39
C LYS A 346 -37.57 18.89 4.46
N ASP A 347 -38.81 18.69 4.06
CA ASP A 347 -39.94 18.38 4.92
C ASP A 347 -40.87 17.39 4.21
N SER A 348 -41.61 16.59 4.97
CA SER A 348 -42.42 15.52 4.39
C SER A 348 -43.67 16.00 3.62
N ASN A 349 -43.92 17.31 3.56
CA ASN A 349 -44.95 17.91 2.71
C ASN A 349 -44.38 18.49 1.40
N CYS A 350 -43.08 18.26 1.14
CA CYS A 350 -42.38 18.74 -0.05
C CYS A 350 -42.48 20.27 -0.27
N THR A 351 -42.55 21.07 0.79
CA THR A 351 -42.63 22.54 0.64
C THR A 351 -41.31 23.17 0.23
N ARG A 352 -40.19 22.49 0.54
CA ARG A 352 -38.83 22.92 0.21
C ARG A 352 -38.01 21.72 -0.25
N HIS A 353 -36.98 21.98 -1.05
CA HIS A 353 -36.05 20.98 -1.56
C HIS A 353 -34.63 21.22 -1.05
N LEU A 354 -33.87 20.13 -0.83
CA LEU A 354 -32.45 20.21 -0.49
C LEU A 354 -31.66 20.87 -1.63
N ILE A 355 -30.67 21.66 -1.26
CA ILE A 355 -29.77 22.32 -2.20
C ILE A 355 -28.33 22.04 -1.80
N ASN A 356 -27.40 22.13 -2.75
CA ASN A 356 -25.95 21.99 -2.52
C ASN A 356 -25.58 20.90 -1.50
N THR A 357 -26.15 19.71 -1.67
CA THR A 357 -25.94 18.56 -0.79
C THR A 357 -25.14 17.50 -1.55
N LEU A 358 -24.07 16.99 -0.95
CA LEU A 358 -23.17 16.03 -1.58
C LEU A 358 -23.04 14.79 -0.71
N VAL A 359 -23.55 13.67 -1.22
CA VAL A 359 -23.52 12.36 -0.55
C VAL A 359 -22.64 11.35 -1.30
N ASP A 360 -22.11 10.38 -0.58
CA ASP A 360 -21.30 9.29 -1.11
C ASP A 360 -22.02 7.95 -0.89
N GLY A 361 -21.96 7.07 -1.88
CA GLY A 361 -22.81 5.89 -1.91
C GLY A 361 -22.43 4.85 -2.94
N GLU A 362 -23.15 3.73 -2.88
CA GLU A 362 -23.00 2.60 -3.79
C GLU A 362 -24.33 2.33 -4.49
N PHE A 363 -24.32 2.24 -5.81
CA PHE A 363 -25.46 1.81 -6.60
C PHE A 363 -25.45 0.28 -6.72
N VAL A 364 -26.51 -0.37 -6.29
CA VAL A 364 -26.66 -1.83 -6.25
C VAL A 364 -27.91 -2.28 -7.00
N ILE A 365 -27.85 -3.51 -7.51
CA ILE A 365 -28.97 -4.19 -8.17
C ILE A 365 -29.36 -5.38 -7.29
N ASP A 366 -30.45 -5.22 -6.55
CA ASP A 366 -31.03 -6.30 -5.75
C ASP A 366 -31.79 -7.26 -6.65
N ASN A 367 -31.62 -8.57 -6.42
CA ASN A 367 -32.43 -9.61 -7.02
C ASN A 367 -33.44 -10.15 -6.00
N ASP A 368 -34.66 -9.64 -6.04
CA ASP A 368 -35.75 -10.09 -5.17
C ASP A 368 -36.64 -11.08 -5.93
N ASN A 369 -36.37 -12.38 -5.76
CA ASN A 369 -37.11 -13.46 -6.41
C ASN A 369 -37.20 -13.32 -7.94
N GLY A 370 -36.09 -12.94 -8.59
CA GLY A 370 -36.02 -12.72 -10.04
C GLY A 370 -36.34 -11.29 -10.48
N ILE A 371 -36.87 -10.44 -9.59
CA ILE A 371 -37.16 -9.04 -9.87
C ILE A 371 -35.95 -8.19 -9.52
N LYS A 372 -35.35 -7.54 -10.53
CA LYS A 372 -34.27 -6.57 -10.34
C LYS A 372 -34.82 -5.29 -9.72
N ARG A 373 -34.26 -4.87 -8.59
CA ARG A 373 -34.56 -3.60 -7.91
C ARG A 373 -33.31 -2.74 -7.81
N TYR A 374 -33.38 -1.55 -8.39
CA TYR A 374 -32.27 -0.60 -8.40
C TYR A 374 -32.25 0.25 -7.14
N ARG A 375 -31.10 0.34 -6.47
CA ARG A 375 -30.95 1.11 -5.24
C ARG A 375 -29.65 1.89 -5.19
N TYR A 376 -29.71 3.08 -4.61
CA TYR A 376 -28.54 3.83 -4.19
C TYR A 376 -28.45 3.82 -2.66
N LEU A 377 -27.41 3.14 -2.15
CA LEU A 377 -27.11 3.02 -0.73
C LEU A 377 -26.17 4.16 -0.32
N VAL A 378 -26.71 5.18 0.32
CA VAL A 378 -25.95 6.32 0.85
C VAL A 378 -25.24 5.90 2.13
N TYR A 379 -23.91 6.01 2.17
CA TYR A 379 -23.11 5.58 3.33
C TYR A 379 -22.29 6.69 3.97
N ASP A 380 -22.10 7.84 3.33
CA ASP A 380 -21.48 9.02 3.94
C ASP A 380 -21.99 10.32 3.29
N ILE A 381 -21.76 11.47 3.93
CA ILE A 381 -22.20 12.79 3.47
C ILE A 381 -21.11 13.82 3.74
N VAL A 382 -20.83 14.67 2.75
CA VAL A 382 -19.76 15.69 2.82
C VAL A 382 -20.35 17.07 3.09
N VAL A 383 -21.45 17.40 2.40
CA VAL A 383 -22.14 18.68 2.52
C VAL A 383 -23.64 18.41 2.62
N TYR A 384 -24.31 19.04 3.57
CA TYR A 384 -25.75 18.98 3.78
C TYR A 384 -26.31 20.40 3.72
N ASP A 385 -27.14 20.68 2.71
CA ASP A 385 -27.89 21.93 2.60
C ASP A 385 -27.02 23.20 2.70
N ASN A 386 -25.95 23.28 1.90
CA ASN A 386 -24.88 24.30 1.95
C ASN A 386 -23.92 24.21 3.15
N GLU A 387 -24.21 23.39 4.15
CA GLU A 387 -23.34 23.24 5.32
C GLU A 387 -22.32 22.14 5.07
N ASN A 388 -21.03 22.45 5.23
CA ASN A 388 -19.99 21.42 5.21
C ASN A 388 -20.06 20.60 6.51
N VAL A 389 -20.44 19.34 6.40
CA VAL A 389 -20.56 18.41 7.53
C VAL A 389 -19.43 17.37 7.56
N SER A 390 -18.45 17.49 6.67
CA SER A 390 -17.31 16.57 6.55
C SER A 390 -16.49 16.46 7.85
N GLN A 391 -16.47 17.52 8.65
CA GLN A 391 -15.71 17.58 9.92
C GLN A 391 -16.48 17.01 11.12
N ARG A 392 -17.79 16.72 10.98
CA ARG A 392 -18.58 16.09 12.03
C ARG A 392 -18.18 14.61 12.18
N SER A 393 -18.48 14.01 13.32
CA SER A 393 -18.27 12.57 13.53
C SER A 393 -19.07 11.74 12.53
N PHE A 394 -18.61 10.52 12.23
CA PHE A 394 -19.32 9.66 11.28
C PHE A 394 -20.75 9.33 11.73
N LYS A 395 -20.99 9.19 13.04
CA LYS A 395 -22.34 8.96 13.59
C LYS A 395 -23.28 10.13 13.27
N GLU A 396 -22.83 11.37 13.47
CA GLU A 396 -23.62 12.56 13.13
C GLU A 396 -23.89 12.65 11.62
N ARG A 397 -22.89 12.31 10.79
CA ARG A 397 -23.05 12.26 9.33
C ARG A 397 -24.08 11.20 8.91
N LEU A 398 -24.07 10.02 9.52
CA LEU A 398 -25.08 8.98 9.32
C LEU A 398 -26.47 9.41 9.79
N ASP A 399 -26.58 10.12 10.92
CA ASP A 399 -27.84 10.63 11.43
C ASP A 399 -28.46 11.66 10.49
N ILE A 400 -27.65 12.52 9.86
CA ILE A 400 -28.12 13.44 8.81
C ILE A 400 -28.69 12.65 7.63
N ILE A 401 -27.97 11.64 7.12
CA ILE A 401 -28.44 10.80 6.02
C ILE A 401 -29.76 10.13 6.39
N ARG A 402 -29.83 9.50 7.57
CA ARG A 402 -31.01 8.75 8.01
C ARG A 402 -32.20 9.66 8.20
N HIS A 403 -32.07 10.67 9.07
CA HIS A 403 -33.22 11.47 9.51
C HIS A 403 -33.57 12.56 8.51
N SER A 404 -32.58 13.22 7.90
CA SER A 404 -32.80 14.44 7.13
C SER A 404 -32.91 14.21 5.61
N ILE A 405 -32.57 13.00 5.14
CA ILE A 405 -32.67 12.63 3.71
C ILE A 405 -33.61 11.44 3.54
N VAL A 406 -33.30 10.30 4.14
CA VAL A 406 -34.02 9.04 3.87
C VAL A 406 -35.39 9.03 4.52
N ASN A 407 -35.50 9.36 5.81
CA ASN A 407 -36.77 9.36 6.53
C ASN A 407 -37.74 10.41 5.97
N VAL A 408 -37.28 11.64 5.71
CA VAL A 408 -38.11 12.69 5.11
C VAL A 408 -38.71 12.25 3.77
N ARG A 409 -37.89 11.61 2.90
CA ARG A 409 -38.38 11.03 1.64
C ARG A 409 -39.41 9.92 1.87
N ASN A 410 -39.14 9.01 2.80
CA ASN A 410 -40.06 7.92 3.10
C ASN A 410 -41.41 8.43 3.60
N GLU A 411 -41.43 9.45 4.46
CA GLU A 411 -42.66 10.11 4.91
C GLU A 411 -43.40 10.78 3.75
N ALA A 412 -42.69 11.50 2.87
CA ALA A 412 -43.28 12.12 1.69
C ALA A 412 -43.87 11.09 0.71
N ILE A 413 -43.25 9.91 0.58
CA ILE A 413 -43.80 8.77 -0.20
C ILE A 413 -45.09 8.25 0.45
N VAL A 414 -45.10 8.05 1.77
CA VAL A 414 -46.30 7.57 2.49
C VAL A 414 -47.46 8.56 2.37
N LYS A 415 -47.17 9.86 2.39
CA LYS A 415 -48.16 10.94 2.18
C LYS A 415 -48.59 11.10 0.71
N GLY A 416 -47.95 10.41 -0.23
CA GLY A 416 -48.25 10.48 -1.66
C GLY A 416 -47.67 11.70 -2.39
N PHE A 417 -46.84 12.51 -1.73
CA PHE A 417 -46.14 13.63 -2.37
C PHE A 417 -45.04 13.16 -3.32
N ILE A 418 -44.42 12.01 -3.05
CA ILE A 418 -43.45 11.36 -3.94
C ILE A 418 -44.04 10.07 -4.50
N GLN A 419 -44.11 10.00 -5.84
CA GLN A 419 -44.54 8.80 -6.56
C GLN A 419 -43.35 7.86 -6.80
N LYS A 420 -43.17 6.90 -5.89
CA LYS A 420 -42.04 5.95 -5.89
C LYS A 420 -41.86 5.17 -7.20
N ASN A 421 -42.94 4.91 -7.94
CA ASN A 421 -42.94 4.21 -9.23
C ASN A 421 -42.39 5.04 -10.39
N LEU A 422 -42.30 6.37 -10.25
CA LEU A 422 -41.71 7.26 -11.25
C LEU A 422 -40.20 7.47 -11.03
N GLU A 423 -39.70 7.17 -9.83
CA GLU A 423 -38.28 7.32 -9.51
C GLU A 423 -37.46 6.21 -10.21
N PRO A 424 -36.29 6.55 -10.80
CA PRO A 424 -35.46 5.58 -11.52
C PRO A 424 -34.88 4.47 -10.62
N PHE A 425 -34.69 4.77 -9.32
CA PHE A 425 -34.16 3.84 -8.33
C PHE A 425 -34.50 4.34 -6.92
N SER A 426 -34.48 3.43 -5.95
CA SER A 426 -34.74 3.77 -4.54
C SER A 426 -33.49 4.30 -3.83
N ILE A 427 -33.64 5.31 -2.98
CA ILE A 427 -32.58 5.80 -2.07
C ILE A 427 -32.74 5.11 -0.72
N ARG A 428 -31.64 4.61 -0.17
CA ARG A 428 -31.59 4.03 1.17
C ARG A 428 -30.33 4.47 1.89
N ASN A 429 -30.38 4.56 3.22
CA ASN A 429 -29.18 4.66 4.02
C ASN A 429 -28.55 3.27 4.13
N LYS A 430 -27.22 3.20 4.04
CA LYS A 430 -26.47 2.00 4.38
C LYS A 430 -26.35 1.92 5.89
N GLU A 431 -26.73 0.78 6.46
CA GLU A 431 -26.65 0.58 7.90
C GLU A 431 -25.22 0.27 8.32
N PHE A 432 -24.81 0.85 9.45
CA PHE A 432 -23.52 0.61 10.10
C PHE A 432 -23.80 0.22 11.55
N TRP A 433 -23.00 -0.71 12.06
CA TRP A 433 -23.13 -1.27 13.40
C TRP A 433 -21.82 -1.17 14.17
N GLU A 434 -21.89 -1.42 15.48
CA GLU A 434 -20.72 -1.57 16.33
C GLU A 434 -19.94 -2.85 15.96
N LEU A 435 -18.65 -2.88 16.29
CA LEU A 435 -17.74 -3.99 15.94
C LEU A 435 -18.20 -5.36 16.47
N SER A 436 -18.94 -5.40 17.58
CA SER A 436 -19.55 -6.62 18.13
C SER A 436 -20.47 -7.35 17.14
N THR A 437 -20.91 -6.67 16.08
CA THR A 437 -21.82 -7.24 15.08
C THR A 437 -21.06 -7.95 13.95
N VAL A 438 -19.73 -7.93 13.90
CA VAL A 438 -18.94 -8.53 12.79
C VAL A 438 -19.28 -10.01 12.57
N SER A 439 -19.28 -10.84 13.62
CA SER A 439 -19.61 -12.26 13.50
C SER A 439 -21.04 -12.47 12.96
N LYS A 440 -21.98 -11.58 13.29
CA LYS A 440 -23.35 -11.60 12.75
C LYS A 440 -23.39 -11.19 11.27
N LEU A 441 -22.65 -10.16 10.87
CA LEU A 441 -22.59 -9.70 9.47
C LEU A 441 -21.99 -10.77 8.53
N LEU A 442 -21.07 -11.58 9.05
CA LEU A 442 -20.45 -12.68 8.30
C LEU A 442 -21.29 -13.96 8.32
N SER A 443 -22.31 -14.05 9.18
CA SER A 443 -23.15 -15.23 9.27
C SER A 443 -23.98 -15.46 7.99
N PRO A 444 -24.23 -16.74 7.61
CA PRO A 444 -25.09 -17.06 6.48
C PRO A 444 -26.49 -16.43 6.58
N ALA A 445 -27.03 -16.32 7.80
CA ALA A 445 -28.35 -15.77 8.06
C ALA A 445 -28.48 -14.27 7.74
N PHE A 446 -27.40 -13.50 7.92
CA PHE A 446 -27.37 -12.09 7.51
C PHE A 446 -27.09 -11.97 6.01
N GLN A 447 -26.13 -12.73 5.50
CA GLN A 447 -25.78 -12.71 4.08
C GLN A 447 -26.97 -13.08 3.19
N SER A 448 -27.84 -14.00 3.62
CA SER A 448 -29.06 -14.37 2.89
C SER A 448 -30.12 -13.26 2.83
N GLN A 449 -30.02 -12.23 3.68
CA GLN A 449 -30.93 -11.07 3.65
C GLN A 449 -30.48 -10.03 2.60
N ILE A 450 -29.22 -10.10 2.17
CA ILE A 450 -28.66 -9.22 1.16
C ILE A 450 -28.95 -9.85 -0.22
N THR A 451 -29.76 -9.17 -1.02
CA THR A 451 -30.16 -9.65 -2.35
C THR A 451 -29.28 -9.11 -3.49
N HIS A 452 -28.21 -8.41 -3.16
CA HIS A 452 -27.12 -8.01 -4.05
C HIS A 452 -25.81 -8.70 -3.66
N GLY A 453 -24.78 -8.63 -4.52
CA GLY A 453 -23.46 -9.18 -4.20
C GLY A 453 -22.83 -8.52 -2.98
N CYS A 454 -22.19 -9.31 -2.14
CA CYS A 454 -21.43 -8.85 -0.97
C CYS A 454 -20.09 -9.59 -0.94
N ASP A 455 -18.98 -8.85 -0.89
CA ASP A 455 -17.61 -9.40 -1.01
C ASP A 455 -16.74 -9.14 0.22
N GLY A 456 -17.32 -8.67 1.33
CA GLY A 456 -16.60 -8.48 2.57
C GLY A 456 -17.23 -7.47 3.52
N LEU A 457 -16.40 -6.73 4.25
CA LEU A 457 -16.78 -5.72 5.23
C LEU A 457 -16.07 -4.40 4.96
N VAL A 458 -16.69 -3.30 5.39
CA VAL A 458 -16.09 -1.97 5.43
C VAL A 458 -16.12 -1.44 6.87
N PHE A 459 -14.98 -0.95 7.33
CA PHE A 459 -14.77 -0.39 8.65
C PHE A 459 -14.51 1.11 8.52
N GLN A 460 -15.38 1.90 9.13
CA GLN A 460 -15.34 3.36 9.08
C GLN A 460 -15.02 3.90 10.48
N SER A 461 -13.99 4.72 10.59
CA SER A 461 -13.68 5.40 11.85
C SER A 461 -14.79 6.37 12.23
N VAL A 462 -15.19 6.38 13.50
CA VAL A 462 -16.25 7.25 14.02
C VAL A 462 -15.76 8.68 14.22
N GLN A 463 -14.55 8.84 14.74
CA GLN A 463 -14.03 10.14 15.18
C GLN A 463 -13.41 10.94 14.05
N ASN A 464 -12.84 10.27 13.04
CA ASN A 464 -12.11 10.96 11.99
C ASN A 464 -13.07 11.67 10.99
N PRO A 465 -12.74 12.90 10.56
CA PRO A 465 -13.46 13.59 9.48
C PRO A 465 -13.53 12.77 8.19
N TYR A 466 -14.49 13.10 7.33
CA TYR A 466 -14.49 12.61 5.96
C TYR A 466 -13.22 13.07 5.24
N GLN A 467 -12.49 12.12 4.64
CA GLN A 467 -11.24 12.38 3.96
C GLN A 467 -11.37 12.05 2.47
N SER A 468 -11.14 13.05 1.61
CA SER A 468 -11.08 12.86 0.17
C SER A 468 -9.84 12.11 -0.30
N GLY A 469 -9.97 11.36 -1.39
CA GLY A 469 -8.89 10.52 -1.91
C GLY A 469 -8.56 9.36 -0.96
N ARG A 470 -7.30 8.86 -0.98
CA ARG A 470 -6.91 7.70 -0.17
C ARG A 470 -7.02 7.99 1.33
N SER A 471 -7.84 7.22 2.05
CA SER A 471 -8.02 7.34 3.49
C SER A 471 -7.44 6.14 4.24
N THR A 472 -6.61 6.42 5.24
CA THR A 472 -6.09 5.42 6.18
C THR A 472 -7.08 5.07 7.30
N HIS A 473 -8.16 5.82 7.42
CA HIS A 473 -9.19 5.66 8.46
C HIS A 473 -10.38 4.82 8.00
N VAL A 474 -10.42 4.43 6.72
CA VAL A 474 -11.44 3.55 6.17
C VAL A 474 -10.79 2.28 5.67
N LEU A 475 -11.11 1.16 6.31
CA LEU A 475 -10.57 -0.15 5.95
C LEU A 475 -11.61 -0.96 5.21
N LYS A 476 -11.19 -1.70 4.19
CA LYS A 476 -11.99 -2.74 3.56
C LYS A 476 -11.37 -4.09 3.84
N TRP A 477 -12.17 -5.01 4.33
CA TRP A 477 -11.80 -6.41 4.50
C TRP A 477 -12.56 -7.23 3.47
N LYS A 478 -11.87 -8.16 2.80
CA LYS A 478 -12.48 -9.11 1.86
C LYS A 478 -12.03 -10.51 2.23
N LYS A 479 -12.93 -11.48 2.06
CA LYS A 479 -12.60 -12.91 2.20
C LYS A 479 -11.63 -13.34 1.10
N ASP A 480 -11.96 -12.96 -0.13
CA ASP A 480 -11.13 -13.20 -1.31
C ASP A 480 -10.61 -11.87 -1.85
N ASN A 481 -9.30 -11.68 -1.73
CA ASN A 481 -8.63 -10.49 -2.22
C ASN A 481 -8.39 -10.61 -3.73
N THR A 482 -8.91 -9.65 -4.49
CA THR A 482 -8.81 -9.59 -5.94
C THR A 482 -8.14 -8.31 -6.42
N ILE A 483 -7.51 -8.37 -7.60
CA ILE A 483 -6.90 -7.21 -8.27
C ILE A 483 -7.41 -7.14 -9.71
N ASP A 484 -7.86 -5.96 -10.13
CA ASP A 484 -8.18 -5.68 -11.53
C ASP A 484 -6.87 -5.41 -12.30
N PHE A 485 -6.49 -6.30 -13.23
CA PHE A 485 -5.31 -6.20 -14.07
C PHE A 485 -5.69 -5.94 -15.53
N ARG A 486 -4.80 -5.27 -16.27
CA ARG A 486 -4.85 -5.32 -17.73
C ARG A 486 -4.12 -6.58 -18.18
N LEU A 487 -4.84 -7.47 -18.86
CA LEU A 487 -4.27 -8.70 -19.41
C LEU A 487 -3.54 -8.40 -20.72
N LYS A 488 -2.38 -9.03 -20.92
CA LYS A 488 -1.73 -9.08 -22.23
C LYS A 488 -1.22 -10.49 -22.51
N ILE A 489 -1.69 -11.11 -23.58
CA ILE A 489 -1.22 -12.40 -24.04
C ILE A 489 0.06 -12.20 -24.84
N HIS A 490 1.13 -12.87 -24.43
CA HIS A 490 2.41 -12.83 -25.12
C HIS A 490 2.76 -14.22 -25.66
N THR A 491 2.94 -14.31 -26.97
CA THR A 491 3.40 -15.52 -27.66
C THR A 491 4.92 -15.48 -27.81
N GLY A 492 5.61 -16.46 -27.23
CA GLY A 492 7.06 -16.59 -27.33
C GLY A 492 7.53 -16.84 -28.77
N ARG A 493 8.55 -16.09 -29.22
CA ARG A 493 9.08 -16.17 -30.60
C ARG A 493 9.71 -17.52 -30.97
N ARG A 494 10.07 -18.36 -29.98
CA ARG A 494 10.79 -19.63 -30.20
C ARG A 494 9.99 -20.88 -29.81
N SER A 495 9.24 -20.86 -28.72
CA SER A 495 8.50 -22.03 -28.22
C SER A 495 7.03 -22.07 -28.64
N GLN A 496 6.49 -21.02 -29.26
CA GLN A 496 5.04 -20.79 -29.44
C GLN A 496 4.22 -20.84 -28.13
N GLU A 497 4.87 -20.96 -26.97
CA GLU A 497 4.19 -20.92 -25.68
C GLU A 497 3.64 -19.53 -25.43
N LYS A 498 2.34 -19.49 -25.09
CA LYS A 498 1.65 -18.28 -24.70
C LYS A 498 1.75 -18.09 -23.19
N SER A 499 1.89 -16.84 -22.79
CA SER A 499 1.92 -16.41 -21.39
C SER A 499 0.93 -15.28 -21.17
N ALA A 500 0.22 -15.31 -20.03
CA ALA A 500 -0.70 -14.25 -19.63
C ALA A 500 0.02 -13.27 -18.69
N LEU A 501 0.30 -12.07 -19.19
CA LEU A 501 0.97 -11.01 -18.47
C LEU A 501 -0.07 -10.09 -17.82
N LEU A 502 0.08 -9.81 -16.52
CA LEU A 502 -0.84 -8.98 -15.76
C LEU A 502 -0.22 -7.61 -15.45
N PHE A 503 -0.87 -6.52 -15.85
CA PHE A 503 -0.39 -5.14 -15.66
C PHE A 503 -1.27 -4.33 -14.71
N VAL A 504 -0.64 -3.49 -13.90
CA VAL A 504 -1.28 -2.51 -13.00
C VAL A 504 -0.99 -1.09 -13.48
N ASN A 505 -1.82 -0.13 -13.10
CA ASN A 505 -1.61 1.26 -13.49
C ASN A 505 -0.43 1.87 -12.69
N GLY A 506 0.46 2.60 -13.37
CA GLY A 506 1.68 3.16 -12.78
C GLY A 506 2.91 2.23 -12.83
N LYS A 507 2.84 1.08 -13.52
CA LYS A 507 3.98 0.18 -13.77
C LYS A 507 4.06 -0.22 -15.25
N SER A 508 5.19 0.06 -15.89
CA SER A 508 5.39 -0.23 -17.32
C SER A 508 5.73 -1.69 -17.62
N LYS A 509 6.27 -2.42 -16.63
CA LYS A 509 6.57 -3.86 -16.73
C LYS A 509 5.40 -4.69 -16.17
N PRO A 510 5.25 -5.97 -16.58
CA PRO A 510 4.27 -6.86 -15.97
C PRO A 510 4.39 -6.84 -14.44
N TYR A 511 3.25 -6.74 -13.77
CA TYR A 511 3.15 -6.82 -12.32
C TYR A 511 3.27 -8.26 -11.84
N ALA A 512 2.54 -9.16 -12.51
CA ALA A 512 2.50 -10.58 -12.22
C ALA A 512 2.25 -11.39 -13.51
N PHE A 513 2.22 -12.71 -13.36
CA PHE A 513 1.94 -13.67 -14.42
C PHE A 513 0.79 -14.57 -13.97
N MET A 514 -0.03 -14.97 -14.94
CA MET A 514 -1.10 -15.96 -14.76
C MET A 514 -0.84 -17.14 -15.71
N ARG A 515 -1.28 -18.34 -15.32
CA ARG A 515 -1.23 -19.50 -16.20
C ARG A 515 -2.09 -19.23 -17.43
N TYR A 516 -1.52 -19.43 -18.61
CA TYR A 516 -2.27 -19.25 -19.85
C TYR A 516 -3.31 -20.36 -20.02
N SER A 517 -4.49 -20.00 -20.51
CA SER A 517 -5.49 -20.92 -21.03
C SER A 517 -6.11 -20.30 -22.32
N PRO A 518 -6.55 -21.11 -23.30
CA PRO A 518 -7.09 -20.60 -24.56
C PRO A 518 -8.27 -19.64 -24.41
N GLU A 519 -9.07 -19.78 -23.35
CA GLU A 519 -10.22 -18.93 -23.07
C GLU A 519 -9.82 -17.49 -22.76
N LEU A 520 -8.55 -17.24 -22.39
CA LEU A 520 -8.04 -15.90 -22.09
C LEU A 520 -7.78 -15.06 -23.35
N ASP A 521 -7.64 -15.68 -24.52
CA ASP A 521 -7.35 -14.95 -25.77
C ASP A 521 -8.43 -13.88 -26.06
N GLN A 522 -9.70 -14.13 -25.72
CA GLN A 522 -10.80 -13.18 -25.91
C GLN A 522 -10.70 -11.91 -25.04
N TYR A 523 -9.89 -11.96 -23.97
CA TYR A 523 -9.70 -10.86 -23.02
C TYR A 523 -8.36 -10.15 -23.21
N ASP A 524 -7.62 -10.43 -24.31
CA ASP A 524 -6.34 -9.77 -24.56
C ASP A 524 -6.50 -8.23 -24.64
N ASN A 525 -5.63 -7.52 -23.91
CA ASN A 525 -5.67 -6.06 -23.69
C ASN A 525 -6.88 -5.54 -22.90
N GLN A 526 -7.79 -6.40 -22.44
CA GLN A 526 -8.94 -6.02 -21.61
C GLN A 526 -8.57 -6.03 -20.12
N ILE A 527 -9.46 -5.48 -19.30
CA ILE A 527 -9.32 -5.47 -17.85
C ILE A 527 -10.05 -6.67 -17.27
N ILE A 528 -9.31 -7.50 -16.54
CA ILE A 528 -9.82 -8.68 -15.87
C ILE A 528 -9.60 -8.54 -14.37
N GLU A 529 -10.54 -9.05 -13.58
CA GLU A 529 -10.35 -9.24 -12.15
C GLU A 529 -9.71 -10.61 -11.95
N CYS A 530 -8.66 -10.67 -11.13
CA CYS A 530 -7.98 -11.90 -10.78
C CYS A 530 -7.99 -12.11 -9.27
N SER A 531 -8.15 -13.37 -8.84
CA SER A 531 -7.95 -13.80 -7.45
C SER A 531 -6.61 -14.51 -7.30
N TYR A 532 -6.07 -14.55 -6.09
CA TYR A 532 -4.80 -15.22 -5.80
C TYR A 532 -5.00 -16.36 -4.82
N HIS A 533 -4.68 -17.58 -5.25
CA HIS A 533 -4.76 -18.78 -4.42
C HIS A 533 -3.57 -19.68 -4.72
N ASN A 534 -3.06 -20.40 -3.71
CA ASN A 534 -2.00 -21.40 -3.86
C ASN A 534 -0.74 -20.91 -4.62
N GLY A 535 -0.39 -19.63 -4.49
CA GLY A 535 0.80 -19.07 -5.12
C GLY A 535 0.60 -18.54 -6.55
N GLU A 536 -0.58 -18.73 -7.14
CA GLU A 536 -0.89 -18.38 -8.53
C GLU A 536 -2.09 -17.40 -8.63
N TRP A 537 -2.08 -16.59 -9.69
CA TRP A 537 -3.23 -15.76 -10.07
C TRP A 537 -4.19 -16.55 -10.96
N TYR A 538 -5.48 -16.41 -10.72
CA TYR A 538 -6.56 -17.01 -11.52
C TYR A 538 -7.49 -15.93 -12.07
N PHE A 539 -8.02 -16.16 -13.27
CA PHE A 539 -9.07 -15.31 -13.83
C PHE A 539 -10.34 -15.47 -12.98
N TYR A 540 -10.87 -14.34 -12.52
CA TYR A 540 -12.12 -14.30 -11.77
C TYR A 540 -13.28 -13.87 -12.67
N ARG A 541 -13.17 -12.70 -13.31
CA ARG A 541 -14.15 -12.21 -14.28
C ARG A 541 -13.59 -11.12 -15.18
N HIS A 542 -14.29 -10.84 -16.28
CA HIS A 542 -14.05 -9.65 -17.10
C HIS A 542 -14.65 -8.40 -16.46
N ARG A 543 -13.93 -7.26 -16.53
CA ARG A 543 -14.30 -5.97 -15.95
C ARG A 543 -14.54 -4.92 -17.04
N ALA A 544 -15.60 -5.11 -17.82
CA ALA A 544 -16.02 -4.15 -18.85
C ALA A 544 -16.39 -2.76 -18.28
N ASP A 545 -16.73 -2.70 -16.98
CA ASP A 545 -17.03 -1.46 -16.24
C ASP A 545 -15.79 -0.62 -15.92
N LYS A 546 -14.58 -1.15 -16.14
CA LYS A 546 -13.32 -0.50 -15.80
C LYS A 546 -12.64 0.02 -17.05
N SER A 547 -12.17 1.27 -16.97
CA SER A 547 -11.32 1.87 -18.01
C SER A 547 -9.82 1.69 -17.72
N TYR A 548 -9.45 1.55 -16.44
CA TYR A 548 -8.05 1.45 -16.00
C TYR A 548 -7.84 0.31 -15.00
N PRO A 549 -6.70 -0.41 -15.08
CA PRO A 549 -6.37 -1.43 -14.10
C PRO A 549 -6.09 -0.78 -12.73
N THR A 550 -6.07 -1.61 -11.69
CA THR A 550 -5.78 -1.18 -10.32
C THR A 550 -4.47 -0.39 -10.25
N ALA A 551 -4.46 0.74 -9.52
CA ALA A 551 -3.24 1.52 -9.32
C ALA A 551 -2.19 0.73 -8.51
N LEU A 552 -0.91 0.92 -8.83
CA LEU A 552 0.22 0.20 -8.21
C LEU A 552 0.15 0.17 -6.68
N ALA A 553 -0.04 1.33 -6.04
CA ALA A 553 -0.13 1.40 -4.57
C ALA A 553 -1.30 0.60 -4.00
N THR A 554 -2.44 0.52 -4.71
CA THR A 554 -3.59 -0.27 -4.31
C THR A 554 -3.31 -1.77 -4.52
N ALA A 555 -2.70 -2.13 -5.64
CA ALA A 555 -2.29 -3.50 -5.92
C ALA A 555 -1.30 -4.02 -4.87
N ASP A 556 -0.29 -3.22 -4.51
CA ASP A 556 0.68 -3.56 -3.47
C ASP A 556 0.02 -3.74 -2.09
N GLY A 557 -0.97 -2.91 -1.76
CA GLY A 557 -1.77 -3.07 -0.54
C GLY A 557 -2.59 -4.37 -0.54
N VAL A 558 -3.22 -4.72 -1.67
CA VAL A 558 -3.94 -5.99 -1.80
C VAL A 558 -2.99 -7.19 -1.74
N THR A 559 -1.83 -7.12 -2.38
CA THR A 559 -0.80 -8.18 -2.31
C THR A 559 -0.26 -8.35 -0.89
N THR A 560 -0.11 -7.26 -0.13
CA THR A 560 0.27 -7.33 1.29
C THR A 560 -0.80 -8.08 2.10
N ALA A 561 -2.08 -7.76 1.88
CA ALA A 561 -3.21 -8.47 2.50
C ALA A 561 -3.32 -9.94 2.06
N ILE A 562 -2.93 -10.27 0.82
CA ILE A 562 -2.89 -11.65 0.32
C ILE A 562 -1.78 -12.46 0.98
N ASN A 563 -0.58 -11.88 1.16
CA ASN A 563 0.59 -12.59 1.69
C ASN A 563 0.42 -13.02 3.14
N ARG A 564 -0.30 -12.21 3.93
CA ARG A 564 -0.75 -12.55 5.27
C ARG A 564 -2.22 -12.13 5.39
N PRO A 565 -3.16 -13.04 5.11
CA PRO A 565 -4.58 -12.72 5.17
C PRO A 565 -5.05 -12.64 6.62
N ILE A 566 -5.77 -11.57 6.94
CA ILE A 566 -6.65 -11.54 8.10
C ILE A 566 -7.85 -12.39 7.74
N THR A 567 -7.89 -13.64 8.18
CA THR A 567 -9.02 -14.53 7.89
C THR A 567 -10.26 -14.12 8.67
N GLU A 568 -11.42 -14.63 8.27
CA GLU A 568 -12.68 -14.45 9.01
C GLU A 568 -12.52 -14.89 10.47
N ALA A 569 -11.88 -16.03 10.73
CA ALA A 569 -11.60 -16.52 12.08
C ALA A 569 -10.70 -15.55 12.87
N ILE A 570 -9.59 -15.08 12.27
CA ILE A 570 -8.69 -14.13 12.94
C ILE A 570 -9.42 -12.83 13.28
N LEU A 571 -10.22 -12.30 12.34
CA LEU A 571 -10.96 -11.07 12.54
C LEU A 571 -12.00 -11.21 13.65
N CYS A 572 -12.79 -12.28 13.65
CA CYS A 572 -13.81 -12.53 14.67
C CYS A 572 -13.16 -12.76 16.05
N SER A 573 -12.15 -13.62 16.16
CA SER A 573 -11.46 -13.88 17.44
C SER A 573 -10.81 -12.62 18.00
N PHE A 574 -10.14 -11.83 17.15
CA PHE A 574 -9.56 -10.56 17.56
C PHE A 574 -10.62 -9.60 18.11
N ILE A 575 -11.81 -9.57 17.50
CA ILE A 575 -12.89 -8.70 17.96
C ILE A 575 -13.50 -9.19 19.28
N GLU A 576 -13.77 -10.49 19.39
CA GLU A 576 -14.35 -11.10 20.58
C GLU A 576 -13.43 -10.97 21.80
N GLU A 577 -12.12 -11.21 21.63
CA GLU A 577 -11.13 -11.05 22.69
C GLU A 577 -11.09 -9.62 23.22
N ASN A 578 -11.04 -8.62 22.34
CA ASN A 578 -10.87 -7.22 22.76
C ASN A 578 -12.16 -6.59 23.30
N ILE A 579 -13.35 -7.04 22.89
CA ILE A 579 -14.63 -6.60 23.49
C ILE A 579 -14.81 -7.18 24.90
N ALA A 580 -14.29 -8.39 25.17
CA ALA A 580 -14.36 -8.99 26.50
C ALA A 580 -13.53 -8.22 27.54
N PHE A 581 -12.43 -7.58 27.13
CA PHE A 581 -11.57 -6.79 28.02
C PHE A 581 -12.16 -5.43 28.45
N ASP A 582 -13.03 -4.81 27.64
CA ASP A 582 -13.67 -3.52 28.00
C ASP A 582 -14.80 -3.66 29.04
N ASN A 583 -15.20 -4.89 29.39
CA ASN A 583 -16.26 -5.17 30.38
C ASN A 583 -15.72 -5.57 31.77
N TYR A 584 -14.42 -5.43 32.00
CA TYR A 584 -13.74 -5.59 33.30
C TYR A 584 -13.00 -4.30 33.65
#